data_AF-A0A9D0VIF5-F1
#
_entry.id   AF-A0A9D0VIF5-F1
#
_cell.length_a   1.000
_cell.length_b   1.000
_cell.length_c   1.000
_cell.angle_alpha   90.00
_cell.angle_beta   90.00
_cell.angle_gamma   90.00
#
_symmetry.space_group_name_H-M   'P 1'
#
loop_
_entity.id
_entity.type
_entity.pdbx_description
1 polymer ?
#
loop_
_entity_poly.entity_id
_entity_poly.type
_entity_poly.pdbx_seq_one_letter_code
_entity_poly.pdbx_strand_id
1 'polypeptide(L)'
;MAWLGILGILGPALAQVPPGLRPVAASPDTPERYVAWRTSQGLPPAQLHCEPLWPGVALLCFRVWEDGLRRWVERGDLIRWGVGAEALKARILEASAAPIQAAESVSVEGMSAGYLRLVDGDGWAVAGLLRPELLSERPGGG
;
A
#
# COMPACT_ATOMS: atom_id res chain seq x y z
N MET A 1 57.94 -0.06 3.35
CA MET A 1 56.75 0.80 3.53
C MET A 1 55.56 0.05 2.97
N ALA A 2 54.73 -0.52 3.84
CA ALA A 2 53.59 -1.35 3.45
C ALA A 2 52.38 -0.46 3.12
N TRP A 3 51.87 -0.57 1.90
CA TRP A 3 50.60 0.02 1.47
C TRP A 3 49.46 -0.89 1.93
N LEU A 4 48.67 -0.43 2.90
CA LEU A 4 47.40 -1.06 3.28
C LEU A 4 46.35 -0.65 2.24
N GLY A 5 46.04 -1.58 1.33
CA GLY A 5 44.90 -1.47 0.43
C GLY A 5 43.59 -1.52 1.22
N ILE A 6 42.92 -0.37 1.31
CA ILE A 6 41.54 -0.30 1.82
C ILE A 6 40.64 -0.89 0.73
N LEU A 7 40.28 -2.16 0.90
CA LEU A 7 39.12 -2.76 0.22
C LEU A 7 37.86 -2.11 0.82
N GLY A 8 37.37 -1.07 0.16
CA GLY A 8 36.05 -0.51 0.42
C GLY A 8 34.99 -1.56 0.13
N ILE A 9 34.38 -2.11 1.17
CA ILE A 9 33.20 -2.96 1.07
C ILE A 9 32.05 -2.06 0.62
N LEU A 10 31.77 -2.05 -0.69
CA LEU A 10 30.53 -1.53 -1.25
C LEU A 10 29.41 -2.47 -0.81
N GLY A 11 28.85 -2.21 0.38
CA GLY A 11 27.59 -2.83 0.79
C GLY A 11 26.50 -2.44 -0.22
N PRO A 12 25.62 -3.38 -0.63
CA PRO A 12 24.49 -3.02 -1.47
C PRO A 12 23.64 -2.01 -0.71
N ALA A 13 23.47 -0.81 -1.27
CA ALA A 13 22.49 0.13 -0.76
C ALA A 13 21.12 -0.55 -0.85
N LEU A 14 20.57 -0.98 0.28
CA LEU A 14 19.19 -1.50 0.34
C LEU A 14 18.28 -0.39 -0.17
N ALA A 15 17.71 -0.57 -1.37
CA ALA A 15 16.80 0.41 -1.93
C ALA A 15 15.57 0.47 -1.01
N GLN A 16 15.28 1.64 -0.45
CA GLN A 16 14.21 1.75 0.54
C GLN A 16 12.84 1.69 -0.13
N VAL A 17 11.83 1.22 0.61
CA VAL A 17 10.44 1.25 0.14
C VAL A 17 10.03 2.69 -0.19
N PRO A 18 9.50 2.96 -1.39
CA PRO A 18 9.15 4.31 -1.83
C PRO A 18 8.09 4.96 -0.93
N PRO A 19 8.14 6.29 -0.68
CA PRO A 19 7.18 6.99 0.17
C PRO A 19 5.76 7.05 -0.42
N GLY A 20 5.64 6.89 -1.75
CA GLY A 20 4.37 6.88 -2.47
C GLY A 20 3.60 5.55 -2.40
N LEU A 21 4.05 4.58 -1.59
CA LEU A 21 3.35 3.30 -1.42
C LEU A 21 2.00 3.48 -0.74
N ARG A 22 0.97 2.80 -1.23
CA ARG A 22 -0.40 2.87 -0.73
C ARG A 22 -1.10 1.50 -0.78
N PRO A 23 -1.92 1.15 0.22
CA PRO A 23 -2.71 -0.08 0.22
C PRO A 23 -3.91 0.02 -0.73
N VAL A 24 -4.28 -1.10 -1.33
CA VAL A 24 -5.48 -1.23 -2.18
C VAL A 24 -6.22 -2.50 -1.78
N ALA A 25 -7.50 -2.36 -1.44
CA ALA A 25 -8.43 -3.48 -1.32
C ALA A 25 -8.84 -3.86 -2.74
N ALA A 26 -8.45 -5.05 -3.16
CA ALA A 26 -8.62 -5.55 -4.51
C ALA A 26 -9.51 -6.80 -4.50
N SER A 27 -10.19 -7.05 -5.60
CA SER A 27 -10.97 -8.28 -5.76
C SER A 27 -10.05 -9.50 -5.88
N PRO A 28 -10.50 -10.72 -5.51
CA PRO A 28 -9.68 -11.92 -5.56
C PRO A 28 -9.10 -12.25 -6.95
N ASP A 29 -9.78 -11.82 -8.03
CA ASP A 29 -9.37 -12.02 -9.43
C ASP A 29 -8.42 -10.93 -9.96
N THR A 30 -8.03 -9.96 -9.12
CA THR A 30 -7.16 -8.84 -9.54
C THR A 30 -5.78 -9.32 -10.06
N PRO A 31 -5.09 -10.29 -9.44
CA PRO A 31 -3.81 -10.79 -9.95
C PRO A 31 -3.92 -11.36 -11.37
N GLU A 32 -4.95 -12.16 -11.65
CA GLU A 32 -5.20 -12.78 -12.96
C GLU A 32 -5.51 -11.70 -14.00
N ARG A 33 -6.38 -10.75 -13.64
CA ARG A 33 -6.72 -9.61 -14.52
C ARG A 33 -5.53 -8.73 -14.83
N TYR A 34 -4.63 -8.54 -13.86
CA TYR A 34 -3.40 -7.77 -14.07
C TYR A 34 -2.45 -8.47 -15.05
N VAL A 35 -2.25 -9.79 -14.91
CA VAL A 35 -1.45 -10.58 -15.86
C VAL A 35 -2.06 -10.54 -17.28
N ALA A 36 -3.38 -10.69 -17.38
CA ALA A 36 -4.08 -10.60 -18.66
C ALA A 36 -3.93 -9.21 -19.31
N TRP A 37 -4.07 -8.15 -18.52
CA TRP A 37 -3.84 -6.78 -18.97
C TRP A 37 -2.40 -6.58 -19.46
N ARG A 38 -1.37 -7.00 -18.71
CA ARG A 38 0.03 -6.86 -19.16
C ARG A 38 0.27 -7.55 -20.49
N THR A 39 -0.23 -8.78 -20.63
CA THR A 39 -0.12 -9.54 -21.88
C THR A 39 -0.79 -8.81 -23.04
N SER A 40 -1.97 -8.22 -22.84
CA SER A 40 -2.66 -7.45 -23.89
C SER A 40 -1.95 -6.15 -24.26
N GLN A 41 -1.12 -5.60 -23.37
CA GLN A 41 -0.25 -4.46 -23.63
C GLN A 41 1.11 -4.84 -24.25
N GLY A 42 1.35 -6.13 -24.54
CA GLY A 42 2.65 -6.61 -25.02
C GLY A 42 3.76 -6.55 -23.96
N LEU A 43 3.41 -6.43 -22.68
CA LEU A 43 4.35 -6.42 -21.57
C LEU A 43 4.59 -7.86 -21.07
N PRO A 44 5.80 -8.18 -20.58
CA PRO A 44 6.05 -9.46 -19.94
C PRO A 44 5.10 -9.67 -18.75
N PRO A 45 4.56 -10.88 -18.55
CA PRO A 45 3.68 -11.15 -17.41
C PRO A 45 4.43 -10.91 -16.10
N ALA A 46 3.74 -10.31 -15.12
CA ALA A 46 4.29 -10.06 -13.80
C ALA A 46 3.23 -10.34 -12.74
N GLN A 47 3.68 -10.86 -11.59
CA GLN A 47 2.80 -11.16 -10.47
C GLN A 47 2.75 -9.98 -9.52
N LEU A 48 1.54 -9.57 -9.16
CA LEU A 48 1.32 -8.62 -8.07
C LEU A 48 1.77 -9.22 -6.74
N HIS A 49 2.21 -8.34 -5.84
CA HIS A 49 2.29 -8.68 -4.44
C HIS A 49 0.97 -8.32 -3.76
N CYS A 50 0.20 -9.35 -3.39
CA CYS A 50 -1.07 -9.21 -2.69
C CYS A 50 -1.16 -10.26 -1.59
N GLU A 51 -1.76 -9.90 -0.47
CA GLU A 51 -2.04 -10.76 0.68
C GLU A 51 -3.56 -10.87 0.90
N PRO A 52 -4.09 -11.90 1.56
CA PRO A 52 -5.48 -11.90 1.98
C PRO A 52 -5.78 -10.71 2.92
N LEU A 53 -6.75 -9.88 2.55
CA LEU A 53 -7.32 -8.86 3.46
C LEU A 53 -8.48 -9.49 4.23
N TRP A 54 -9.42 -10.06 3.50
CA TRP A 54 -10.47 -10.93 4.02
C TRP A 54 -10.49 -12.21 3.21
N PRO A 55 -10.26 -13.38 3.83
CA PRO A 55 -10.16 -14.65 3.11
C PRO A 55 -11.35 -14.87 2.17
N GLY A 56 -11.06 -15.06 0.88
CA GLY A 56 -12.05 -15.30 -0.17
C GLY A 56 -12.87 -14.08 -0.64
N VAL A 57 -12.73 -12.93 0.01
CA VAL A 57 -13.53 -11.73 -0.29
C VAL A 57 -12.69 -10.62 -0.90
N ALA A 58 -11.52 -10.35 -0.34
CA ALA A 58 -10.67 -9.25 -0.76
C ALA A 58 -9.19 -9.53 -0.53
N LEU A 59 -8.36 -8.96 -1.39
CA LEU A 59 -6.91 -8.94 -1.29
C LEU A 59 -6.42 -7.56 -0.86
N LEU A 60 -5.38 -7.53 -0.04
CA LEU A 60 -4.56 -6.37 0.22
C LEU A 60 -3.42 -6.37 -0.81
N CYS A 61 -3.55 -5.57 -1.85
CA CYS A 61 -2.51 -5.30 -2.82
C CYS A 61 -1.90 -3.91 -2.56
N PHE A 62 -0.86 -3.56 -3.31
CA PHE A 62 -0.21 -2.26 -3.17
C PHE A 62 -0.03 -1.55 -4.51
N ARG A 63 -0.12 -0.22 -4.46
CA ARG A 63 0.27 0.67 -5.55
C ARG A 63 1.30 1.65 -5.05
N VAL A 64 2.17 2.10 -5.94
CA VAL A 64 3.15 3.14 -5.65
C VAL A 64 3.00 4.30 -6.61
N TRP A 65 3.05 5.51 -6.06
CA TRP A 65 3.11 6.76 -6.79
C TRP A 65 4.58 7.17 -6.89
N GLU A 66 5.13 7.11 -8.10
CA GLU A 66 6.50 7.48 -8.41
C GLU A 66 6.47 8.37 -9.65
N ASP A 67 7.12 9.53 -9.59
CA ASP A 67 7.24 10.46 -10.72
C ASP A 67 5.89 10.83 -11.38
N GLY A 68 4.85 11.00 -10.55
CA GLY A 68 3.50 11.34 -11.02
C GLY A 68 2.73 10.17 -11.64
N LEU A 69 3.32 8.98 -11.71
CA LEU A 69 2.69 7.77 -12.22
C LEU A 69 2.28 6.84 -11.08
N ARG A 70 1.08 6.27 -11.21
CA ARG A 70 0.58 5.24 -10.31
C ARG A 70 0.76 3.88 -10.96
N ARG A 71 1.56 3.02 -10.34
CA ARG A 71 1.76 1.63 -10.79
C ARG A 71 1.42 0.64 -9.68
N TRP A 72 1.06 -0.57 -10.08
CA TRP A 72 0.93 -1.69 -9.15
C TRP A 72 2.30 -2.16 -8.66
N VAL A 73 2.34 -2.67 -7.43
CA VAL A 73 3.52 -3.29 -6.85
C VAL A 73 3.58 -4.75 -7.23
N GLU A 74 4.68 -5.14 -7.84
CA GLU A 74 4.97 -6.49 -8.28
C GLU A 74 5.85 -7.21 -7.26
N ARG A 75 5.86 -8.55 -7.27
CA ARG A 75 6.76 -9.33 -6.41
C ARG A 75 8.24 -8.97 -6.62
N GLY A 76 8.62 -8.61 -7.85
CA GLY A 76 9.98 -8.17 -8.17
C GLY A 76 10.38 -6.83 -7.52
N ASP A 77 9.41 -5.98 -7.18
CA ASP A 77 9.69 -4.72 -6.47
C ASP A 77 10.15 -4.98 -5.04
N LEU A 78 9.55 -5.96 -4.35
CA LEU A 78 9.96 -6.32 -2.99
C LEU A 78 11.43 -6.76 -2.93
N ILE A 79 11.85 -7.56 -3.91
CA ILE A 79 13.25 -7.98 -4.06
C ILE A 79 14.15 -6.77 -4.29
N ARG A 80 13.74 -5.87 -5.20
CA ARG A 80 14.48 -4.64 -5.50
C ARG A 80 14.62 -3.75 -4.26
N TRP A 81 13.57 -3.67 -3.43
CA TRP A 81 13.55 -2.90 -2.20
C TRP A 81 14.18 -3.61 -1.00
N GLY A 82 14.62 -4.86 -1.16
CA GLY A 82 15.13 -5.67 -0.06
C GLY A 82 14.16 -5.81 1.11
N VAL A 83 12.84 -5.81 0.84
CA VAL A 83 11.79 -5.86 1.88
C VAL A 83 10.96 -7.14 1.76
N GLY A 84 10.70 -7.77 2.89
CA GLY A 84 9.79 -8.92 2.96
C GLY A 84 8.31 -8.48 2.96
N ALA A 85 7.43 -9.37 2.52
CA ALA A 85 5.98 -9.17 2.52
C ALA A 85 5.43 -8.74 3.89
N GLU A 86 5.82 -9.46 4.96
CA GLU A 86 5.41 -9.15 6.33
C GLU A 86 5.89 -7.78 6.79
N ALA A 87 7.15 -7.42 6.48
CA ALA A 87 7.70 -6.11 6.83
C ALA A 87 6.98 -4.97 6.07
N LEU A 88 6.63 -5.20 4.81
CA LEU A 88 5.85 -4.25 4.00
C LEU A 88 4.44 -4.06 4.59
N LYS A 89 3.77 -5.16 4.94
CA LYS A 89 2.44 -5.14 5.57
C LYS A 89 2.47 -4.41 6.91
N ALA A 90 3.43 -4.70 7.77
CA ALA A 90 3.58 -4.03 9.07
C ALA A 90 3.76 -2.51 8.90
N ARG A 91 4.61 -2.09 7.97
CA ARG A 91 4.80 -0.66 7.65
C ARG A 91 3.51 0.01 7.16
N ILE A 92 2.73 -0.68 6.34
CA ILE A 92 1.44 -0.17 5.86
C ILE A 92 0.40 -0.08 6.98
N LEU A 93 0.35 -1.08 7.87
CA LEU A 93 -0.54 -1.07 9.04
C LEU A 93 -0.20 0.08 9.99
N GLU A 94 1.08 0.38 10.20
CA GLU A 94 1.53 1.52 10.99
C GLU A 94 1.14 2.85 10.33
N ALA A 95 1.48 3.01 9.04
CA ALA A 95 1.22 4.23 8.30
C ALA A 95 -0.28 4.53 8.10
N SER A 96 -1.15 3.52 8.18
CA SER A 96 -2.61 3.68 7.99
C SER A 96 -3.32 4.49 9.09
N ALA A 97 -2.69 4.68 10.26
CA ALA A 97 -3.29 5.45 11.35
C ALA A 97 -3.41 6.95 11.03
N ALA A 98 -2.37 7.54 10.43
CA ALA A 98 -2.32 8.98 10.17
C ALA A 98 -3.44 9.48 9.23
N PRO A 99 -3.76 8.80 8.11
CA PRO A 99 -4.91 9.17 7.28
C PRO A 99 -6.25 9.11 8.04
N ILE A 100 -6.44 8.12 8.92
CA ILE A 100 -7.67 8.01 9.71
C ILE A 100 -7.78 9.18 10.68
N GLN A 101 -6.68 9.58 11.33
CA GLN A 101 -6.63 10.71 12.25
C GLN A 101 -6.88 12.04 11.53
N ALA A 102 -6.37 12.19 10.31
CA ALA A 102 -6.59 13.36 9.46
C ALA A 102 -7.97 13.37 8.76
N ALA A 103 -8.79 12.31 8.91
CA ALA A 103 -10.10 12.25 8.28
C ALA A 103 -11.04 13.34 8.79
N GLU A 104 -11.78 13.95 7.87
CA GLU A 104 -12.80 14.96 8.17
C GLU A 104 -14.15 14.30 8.47
N SER A 105 -14.87 14.83 9.46
CA SER A 105 -16.26 14.45 9.68
C SER A 105 -17.18 15.28 8.79
N VAL A 106 -18.00 14.63 7.98
CA VAL A 106 -18.94 15.26 7.06
C VAL A 106 -20.36 14.85 7.45
N SER A 107 -21.21 15.83 7.78
CA SER A 107 -22.63 15.58 8.02
C SER A 107 -23.37 15.30 6.72
N VAL A 108 -24.33 14.39 6.77
CA VAL A 108 -25.26 14.16 5.65
C VAL A 108 -26.43 15.13 5.80
N GLU A 109 -26.66 15.94 4.77
CA GLU A 109 -27.72 16.94 4.78
C GLU A 109 -29.10 16.30 5.02
N GLY A 110 -29.86 16.87 5.96
CA GLY A 110 -31.19 16.38 6.32
C GLY A 110 -31.21 15.10 7.17
N MET A 111 -30.05 14.61 7.63
CA MET A 111 -29.95 13.44 8.50
C MET A 111 -29.18 13.73 9.78
N SER A 112 -29.56 13.06 10.86
CA SER A 112 -28.78 13.01 12.11
C SER A 112 -27.60 12.04 12.00
N ALA A 113 -26.91 12.03 10.85
CA ALA A 113 -25.86 11.08 10.51
C ALA A 113 -24.71 11.79 9.78
N GLY A 114 -23.53 11.17 9.81
CA GLY A 114 -22.34 11.66 9.12
C GLY A 114 -21.42 10.53 8.69
N TYR A 115 -20.38 10.87 7.94
CA TYR A 115 -19.33 9.94 7.54
C TYR A 115 -17.94 10.57 7.67
N LEU A 116 -16.92 9.72 7.79
CA LEU A 116 -15.54 10.15 7.76
C LEU A 116 -15.03 10.17 6.32
N ARG A 117 -14.57 11.34 5.88
CA ARG A 117 -13.94 11.54 4.58
C ARG A 117 -12.43 11.56 4.76
N LEU A 118 -11.75 10.60 4.15
CA LEU A 118 -10.30 10.59 4.02
C LEU A 118 -9.89 11.64 2.97
N VAL A 119 -9.18 12.68 3.38
CA VAL A 119 -8.91 13.87 2.56
C VAL A 119 -7.79 13.64 1.51
N ASP A 120 -6.99 12.58 1.67
CA ASP A 120 -5.77 12.35 0.87
C ASP A 120 -6.02 11.63 -0.49
N GLY A 121 -7.11 11.98 -1.19
CA GLY A 121 -7.28 11.77 -2.64
C GLY A 121 -6.96 10.37 -3.21
N ASP A 122 -7.67 9.33 -2.76
CA ASP A 122 -7.68 7.96 -3.32
C ASP A 122 -6.56 7.00 -2.89
N GLY A 123 -5.56 7.44 -2.13
CA GLY A 123 -4.44 6.56 -1.74
C GLY A 123 -4.69 5.68 -0.50
N TRP A 124 -5.52 6.13 0.44
CA TRP A 124 -5.64 5.50 1.77
C TRP A 124 -7.06 5.04 2.12
N ALA A 125 -7.95 4.89 1.14
CA ALA A 125 -9.34 4.45 1.38
C ALA A 125 -9.45 3.15 2.22
N VAL A 126 -8.44 2.28 2.11
CA VAL A 126 -8.37 0.99 2.80
C VAL A 126 -7.95 1.14 4.27
N ALA A 127 -7.46 2.30 4.70
CA ALA A 127 -6.94 2.50 6.07
C ALA A 127 -7.97 2.10 7.13
N GLY A 128 -9.24 2.47 6.94
CA GLY A 128 -10.32 2.09 7.84
C GLY A 128 -10.57 0.57 7.94
N LEU A 129 -10.27 -0.19 6.87
CA LEU A 129 -10.36 -1.65 6.89
C LEU A 129 -9.14 -2.29 7.57
N LEU A 130 -7.99 -1.62 7.53
CA LEU A 130 -6.76 -2.07 8.15
C LEU A 130 -6.74 -1.81 9.66
N ARG A 131 -7.41 -0.75 10.11
CA ARG A 131 -7.46 -0.31 11.51
C ARG A 131 -8.91 0.04 11.92
N PRO A 132 -9.85 -0.93 11.88
CA PRO A 132 -11.25 -0.66 12.21
C PRO A 132 -11.44 -0.14 13.63
N GLU A 133 -10.55 -0.49 14.55
CA GLU A 133 -10.56 -0.02 15.94
C GLU A 133 -10.42 1.51 16.03
N LEU A 134 -9.58 2.12 15.18
CA LEU A 134 -9.36 3.57 15.18
C LEU A 134 -10.58 4.36 14.65
N LEU A 135 -11.48 3.70 13.91
CA LEU A 135 -12.75 4.30 13.50
C LEU A 135 -13.77 4.25 14.64
N SER A 136 -13.83 3.13 15.37
CA SER A 136 -14.79 2.92 16.45
C SER A 136 -14.58 3.87 17.64
N GLU A 137 -13.36 4.36 17.83
CA GLU A 137 -13.00 5.29 18.90
C GLU A 137 -13.29 6.76 18.57
N ARG A 138 -13.70 7.09 17.33
CA ARG A 138 -14.04 8.48 16.95
C ARG A 138 -15.52 8.75 17.18
N PRO A 139 -15.88 9.73 18.04
CA PRO A 139 -17.28 10.11 18.24
C PRO A 139 -17.85 10.69 16.93
N GLY A 140 -18.95 10.10 16.45
CA GLY A 140 -19.59 10.43 15.17
C GLY A 140 -20.10 9.21 14.38
N GLY A 141 -19.73 7.99 14.79
CA GLY A 141 -20.30 6.74 14.28
C GLY A 141 -21.46 6.26 15.14
N GLY A 142 -22.65 6.82 14.93
CA GLY A 142 -23.91 6.40 15.54
C GLY A 142 -25.06 6.66 14.59
#